data_AF-A0A6C0C651-F1
#
_entry.id   AF-A0A6C0C651-F1
#
_cell.length_a   1.000
_cell.length_b   1.000
_cell.length_c   1.000
_cell.angle_alpha   90.00
_cell.angle_beta   90.00
_cell.angle_gamma   90.00
#
_symmetry.space_group_name_H-M   'P 1'
#
loop_
_entity.id
_entity.type
_entity.pdbx_description
1 polymer ?
#
loop_
_entity_poly.entity_id
_entity_poly.type
_entity_poly.pdbx_seq_one_letter_code
_entity_poly.pdbx_strand_id
1 'polypeptide(L)'
;MVSFEDIPWETIVNFIAPHLTMKEFGAMAMQNKFLRELFYSNDVWKRLYVNTCMDKLTITEKSVHVGPLQSGPDSKLFQPPCKLEGYETWRYTGNPPPHGYERVFNTRRNLLCCGCVEIADIEPLAAQIRSYRIPLPRVVGQIGPPEGIDQWCNEEVYPKIRQYNKKKYGIDCLCTNKHHYLIETLDAPKNVRNFKDYRKQTLSKTLTSVKGNKDIKAMESAVCRNKKKIKNFERAIAELQKLNMDNQVHISKSKRLMNSLKHAIGK
;
A
#
# COMPACT_ATOMS: atom_id res chain seq x y z
N MET A 1 -24.89 -22.51 -8.17
CA MET A 1 -24.65 -21.16 -7.63
C MET A 1 -23.33 -21.25 -6.87
N VAL A 2 -22.31 -20.50 -7.28
CA VAL A 2 -20.96 -20.58 -6.69
C VAL A 2 -20.97 -19.84 -5.36
N SER A 3 -20.51 -20.50 -4.31
CA SER A 3 -20.38 -20.02 -2.93
C SER A 3 -18.90 -19.76 -2.59
N PHE A 4 -18.66 -19.06 -1.47
CA PHE A 4 -17.29 -18.83 -0.98
C PHE A 4 -16.58 -20.12 -0.56
N GLU A 5 -17.32 -21.18 -0.26
CA GLU A 5 -16.78 -22.50 0.10
C GLU A 5 -16.21 -23.22 -1.14
N ASP A 6 -16.62 -22.79 -2.34
CA ASP A 6 -16.12 -23.33 -3.62
C ASP A 6 -14.80 -22.69 -4.05
N ILE A 7 -14.33 -21.64 -3.36
CA ILE A 7 -13.05 -20.98 -3.65
C ILE A 7 -11.94 -21.76 -2.94
N PRO A 8 -10.88 -22.19 -3.66
CA PRO A 8 -9.74 -22.88 -3.05
C PRO A 8 -9.13 -22.08 -1.91
N TRP A 9 -8.76 -22.79 -0.84
CA TRP A 9 -8.12 -22.23 0.35
C TRP A 9 -6.97 -21.29 0.00
N GLU A 10 -6.08 -21.76 -0.87
CA GLU A 10 -4.89 -21.06 -1.33
C GLU A 10 -5.27 -19.74 -2.00
N THR A 11 -6.36 -19.72 -2.76
CA THR A 11 -6.83 -18.51 -3.42
C THR A 11 -7.23 -17.46 -2.37
N ILE A 12 -7.97 -17.87 -1.35
CA ILE A 12 -8.41 -16.94 -0.30
C ILE A 12 -7.21 -16.43 0.51
N VAL A 13 -6.30 -17.31 0.92
CA VAL A 13 -5.14 -16.93 1.73
C VAL A 13 -4.10 -16.11 0.96
N ASN A 14 -3.90 -16.41 -0.32
CA ASN A 14 -2.82 -15.80 -1.10
C ASN A 14 -3.25 -14.53 -1.82
N PHE A 15 -4.53 -14.41 -2.23
CA PHE A 15 -4.99 -13.33 -3.11
C PHE A 15 -6.12 -12.49 -2.53
N ILE A 16 -6.85 -12.97 -1.52
CA ILE A 16 -7.95 -12.20 -0.91
C ILE A 16 -7.51 -11.63 0.44
N ALA A 17 -7.16 -12.50 1.37
CA ALA A 17 -6.80 -12.13 2.75
C ALA A 17 -5.72 -11.04 2.87
N PRO A 18 -4.65 -11.01 2.05
CA PRO A 18 -3.61 -9.99 2.14
C PRO A 18 -4.09 -8.56 1.86
N HIS A 19 -5.20 -8.41 1.16
CA HIS A 19 -5.77 -7.11 0.76
C HIS A 19 -6.88 -6.64 1.70
N LEU A 20 -7.28 -7.47 2.68
CA LEU A 20 -8.30 -7.11 3.65
C LEU A 20 -7.72 -6.26 4.78
N THR A 21 -8.44 -5.19 5.13
CA THR A 21 -8.21 -4.45 6.36
C THR A 21 -8.59 -5.30 7.58
N MET A 22 -8.08 -4.96 8.76
CA MET A 22 -8.45 -5.65 10.00
C MET A 22 -9.96 -5.65 10.29
N LYS A 23 -10.66 -4.61 9.83
CA LYS A 23 -12.12 -4.52 9.95
C LYS A 23 -12.81 -5.55 9.04
N GLU A 24 -12.41 -5.60 7.77
CA GLU A 24 -12.96 -6.56 6.79
C GLU A 24 -12.62 -7.99 7.18
N PHE A 25 -11.41 -8.23 7.67
CA PHE A 25 -10.98 -9.52 8.18
C PHE A 25 -11.87 -10.01 9.33
N GLY A 26 -12.19 -9.13 10.28
CA GLY A 26 -13.13 -9.43 11.36
C GLY A 26 -14.55 -9.67 10.85
N ALA A 27 -15.02 -8.88 9.89
CA ALA A 27 -16.35 -9.04 9.30
C ALA A 27 -16.49 -10.37 8.53
N MET A 28 -15.48 -10.77 7.77
CA MET A 28 -15.45 -12.04 7.04
C MET A 28 -15.47 -13.24 7.99
N ALA A 29 -14.71 -13.17 9.09
CA ALA A 29 -14.70 -14.22 10.11
C ALA A 29 -16.03 -14.38 10.86
N MET A 30 -16.96 -13.43 10.75
CA MET A 30 -18.29 -13.50 11.37
C MET A 30 -19.39 -14.00 10.42
N GLN A 31 -19.12 -14.14 9.11
CA GLN A 31 -20.15 -14.48 8.12
C GLN A 31 -20.67 -15.91 8.27
N ASN A 32 -19.77 -16.89 8.38
CA ASN A 32 -20.13 -18.31 8.53
C ASN A 32 -19.02 -19.10 9.24
N LYS A 33 -19.29 -20.37 9.56
CA LYS A 33 -18.34 -21.23 10.29
C LYS A 33 -17.06 -21.48 9.48
N PHE A 34 -17.17 -21.71 8.18
CA PHE A 34 -16.03 -21.95 7.27
C PHE A 34 -15.05 -20.78 7.26
N LEU A 35 -15.54 -19.57 6.99
CA LEU A 35 -14.75 -18.34 6.97
C LEU A 35 -14.18 -18.03 8.35
N ARG A 36 -14.93 -18.31 9.43
CA ARG A 36 -14.41 -18.17 10.79
C ARG A 36 -13.18 -19.06 11.02
N GLU A 37 -13.24 -20.33 10.65
CA GLU A 37 -12.13 -21.28 10.80
C GLU A 37 -10.92 -20.87 9.95
N LEU A 38 -11.17 -20.48 8.69
CA LEU A 38 -10.15 -19.95 7.77
C LEU A 38 -9.44 -18.72 8.34
N PHE A 39 -10.20 -17.68 8.70
CA PHE A 39 -9.64 -16.42 9.18
C PHE A 39 -9.14 -16.51 10.63
N TYR A 40 -9.42 -17.58 11.37
CA TYR A 40 -8.80 -17.84 12.68
C TYR A 40 -7.57 -18.73 12.60
N SER A 41 -7.28 -19.32 11.43
CA SER A 41 -6.10 -20.17 11.24
C SER A 41 -4.80 -19.39 11.44
N ASN A 42 -3.84 -20.03 12.09
CA ASN A 42 -2.55 -19.39 12.37
C ASN A 42 -1.78 -19.03 11.09
N ASP A 43 -2.00 -19.76 9.99
CA ASP A 43 -1.32 -19.53 8.71
C ASP A 43 -1.77 -18.24 8.03
N VAL A 44 -3.07 -17.94 8.06
CA VAL A 44 -3.58 -16.66 7.55
C VAL A 44 -3.02 -15.50 8.36
N TRP A 45 -3.05 -15.60 9.70
CA TRP A 45 -2.47 -14.58 10.58
C TRP A 45 -0.95 -14.45 10.40
N LYS A 46 -0.24 -15.56 10.16
CA LYS A 46 1.19 -15.55 9.85
C LYS A 46 1.46 -14.75 8.59
N ARG A 47 0.69 -14.97 7.53
CA ARG A 47 0.86 -14.25 6.26
C ARG A 47 0.59 -12.76 6.42
N LEU A 48 -0.49 -12.38 7.12
CA LEU A 48 -0.76 -10.99 7.48
C LEU A 48 0.38 -10.36 8.29
N TYR A 49 0.83 -11.04 9.34
CA TYR A 49 1.91 -10.54 10.18
C TYR A 49 3.19 -10.29 9.37
N VAL A 50 3.60 -11.28 8.57
CA VAL A 50 4.82 -11.21 7.76
C VAL A 50 4.71 -10.09 6.71
N ASN A 51 3.53 -9.87 6.12
CA ASN A 51 3.29 -8.73 5.22
C ASN A 51 3.48 -7.38 5.91
N THR A 52 3.16 -7.24 7.20
CA THR A 52 3.49 -6.01 7.93
C THR A 52 4.99 -5.84 8.21
N CYS A 53 5.80 -6.88 7.99
CA CYS A 53 7.24 -6.94 8.26
C CYS A 53 8.07 -7.07 6.97
N MET A 54 7.53 -6.71 5.80
CA MET A 54 8.23 -6.80 4.51
C MET A 54 9.56 -6.04 4.51
N ASP A 55 9.69 -4.98 5.29
CA ASP A 55 10.93 -4.23 5.52
C ASP A 55 12.05 -5.11 6.08
N LYS A 56 11.72 -6.10 6.92
CA LYS A 56 12.66 -6.99 7.60
C LYS A 56 13.04 -8.25 6.81
N LEU A 57 12.34 -8.53 5.71
CA LEU A 57 12.61 -9.70 4.88
C LEU A 57 13.77 -9.43 3.93
N THR A 58 14.55 -10.45 3.60
CA THR A 58 15.71 -10.32 2.69
C THR A 58 15.56 -11.28 1.53
N ILE A 59 15.86 -10.81 0.33
CA ILE A 59 15.93 -11.64 -0.87
C ILE A 59 17.24 -12.43 -0.82
N THR A 60 17.16 -13.73 -1.03
CA THR A 60 18.32 -14.63 -1.07
C THR A 60 18.30 -15.46 -2.36
N GLU A 61 19.34 -16.24 -2.60
CA GLU A 61 19.41 -17.18 -3.73
C GLU A 61 18.30 -18.24 -3.69
N LYS A 62 17.74 -18.52 -2.51
CA LYS A 62 16.62 -19.46 -2.32
C LYS A 62 15.26 -18.82 -2.55
N SER A 63 15.20 -17.51 -2.70
CA SER A 63 13.94 -16.79 -2.86
C SER A 63 13.38 -17.00 -4.26
N VAL A 64 12.12 -17.43 -4.32
CA VAL A 64 11.42 -17.75 -5.56
C VAL A 64 10.72 -16.52 -6.09
N HIS A 65 11.20 -16.01 -7.23
CA HIS A 65 10.60 -14.89 -7.95
C HIS A 65 9.38 -15.35 -8.75
N VAL A 66 8.25 -14.66 -8.56
CA VAL A 66 6.95 -14.91 -9.22
C VAL A 66 6.48 -13.75 -10.09
N GLY A 67 7.22 -12.63 -10.11
CA GLY A 67 6.92 -11.46 -10.94
C GLY A 67 5.88 -10.50 -10.35
N PRO A 68 5.57 -9.41 -11.07
CA PRO A 68 4.65 -8.34 -10.65
C PRO A 68 3.19 -8.78 -10.63
N LEU A 69 2.85 -9.78 -11.43
CA LEU A 69 1.58 -10.45 -11.43
C LEU A 69 1.85 -11.81 -10.80
N GLN A 70 1.28 -12.06 -9.62
CA GLN A 70 1.23 -13.40 -9.04
C GLN A 70 0.48 -14.30 -10.04
N SER A 71 1.21 -14.87 -10.97
CA SER A 71 0.72 -15.96 -11.79
C SER A 71 0.49 -17.12 -10.82
N GLY A 72 -0.70 -17.72 -10.89
CA GLY A 72 -1.16 -18.70 -9.91
C GLY A 72 -0.18 -19.86 -9.69
N PRO A 73 -0.38 -20.66 -8.63
CA PRO A 73 0.51 -21.78 -8.26
C PRO A 73 0.77 -22.78 -9.39
N ASP A 74 -0.09 -22.83 -10.42
CA ASP A 74 0.05 -23.71 -11.59
C ASP A 74 0.80 -23.09 -12.79
N SER A 75 1.37 -21.89 -12.63
CA SER A 75 2.24 -21.32 -13.66
C SER A 75 3.55 -22.09 -13.72
N LYS A 76 3.61 -23.11 -14.57
CA LYS A 76 4.86 -23.78 -15.01
C LYS A 76 5.87 -22.82 -15.66
N LEU A 77 5.48 -21.57 -15.89
CA LEU A 77 6.33 -20.49 -16.34
C LEU A 77 6.74 -19.69 -15.10
N PHE A 78 7.88 -20.06 -14.52
CA PHE A 78 8.70 -19.12 -13.75
C PHE A 78 8.91 -17.90 -14.66
N GLN A 79 8.20 -16.81 -14.39
CA GLN A 79 8.41 -15.62 -15.19
C GLN A 79 9.84 -15.14 -14.89
N PRO A 80 10.69 -14.96 -15.92
CA PRO A 80 11.91 -14.17 -15.72
C PRO A 80 11.52 -12.81 -15.09
N PRO A 81 12.48 -12.06 -14.49
CA PRO A 81 12.21 -10.65 -14.18
C PRO A 81 11.51 -10.01 -15.39
N CYS A 82 10.46 -9.20 -15.16
CA CYS A 82 9.49 -8.80 -16.19
C CYS A 82 10.11 -8.74 -17.59
N LYS A 83 9.58 -9.53 -18.53
CA LYS A 83 10.02 -9.43 -19.93
C LYS A 83 9.95 -7.95 -20.32
N LEU A 84 11.09 -7.37 -20.64
CA LEU A 84 11.15 -5.96 -21.04
C LEU A 84 10.33 -5.85 -22.32
N GLU A 85 9.28 -5.02 -22.30
CA GLU A 85 8.21 -5.01 -23.32
C GLU A 85 8.64 -4.50 -24.70
N GLY A 86 9.93 -4.28 -24.92
CA GLY A 86 10.42 -3.88 -26.24
C GLY A 86 10.22 -2.42 -26.55
N TYR A 87 10.03 -1.53 -25.56
CA TYR A 87 9.81 -0.10 -25.88
C TYR A 87 10.97 0.46 -26.69
N GLU A 88 10.64 1.10 -27.79
CA GLU A 88 11.61 1.60 -28.75
C GLU A 88 11.64 3.13 -28.75
N THR A 89 12.74 3.68 -29.23
CA THR A 89 12.87 5.10 -29.53
C THR A 89 13.71 5.29 -30.78
N TRP A 90 13.49 6.40 -31.48
CA TRP A 90 14.37 6.81 -32.57
C TRP A 90 15.54 7.60 -32.00
N ARG A 91 16.76 7.27 -32.43
CA ARG A 91 17.98 8.01 -32.09
C ARG A 91 18.56 8.61 -33.37
N TYR A 92 18.80 9.91 -33.35
CA TYR A 92 19.49 10.60 -34.45
C TYR A 92 20.96 10.14 -34.51
N THR A 93 21.42 9.74 -35.69
CA THR A 93 22.78 9.24 -35.95
C THR A 93 23.70 10.27 -36.59
N GLY A 94 23.21 11.47 -36.92
CA GLY A 94 24.01 12.52 -37.58
C GLY A 94 24.01 12.46 -39.10
N ASN A 95 23.39 11.44 -39.71
CA ASN A 95 23.30 11.31 -41.17
C ASN A 95 22.06 12.01 -41.74
N PRO A 96 22.05 12.41 -43.03
CA PRO A 96 20.85 12.92 -43.67
C PRO A 96 19.76 11.82 -43.85
N PRO A 97 18.46 12.17 -43.87
CA PRO A 97 17.37 11.22 -44.07
C PRO A 97 17.50 10.44 -45.40
N PRO A 98 17.07 9.16 -45.46
CA PRO A 98 16.41 8.38 -44.42
C PRO A 98 17.38 7.69 -43.44
N HIS A 99 18.69 7.87 -43.62
CA HIS A 99 19.75 7.18 -42.86
C HIS A 99 20.16 7.86 -41.54
N GLY A 100 19.52 9.00 -41.24
CA GLY A 100 19.78 9.84 -40.08
C GLY A 100 19.22 9.37 -38.75
N TYR A 101 18.38 8.35 -38.74
CA TYR A 101 17.74 7.87 -37.52
C TYR A 101 17.79 6.35 -37.46
N GLU A 102 18.14 5.83 -36.29
CA GLU A 102 18.10 4.40 -35.99
C GLU A 102 17.03 4.11 -34.93
N ARG A 103 16.29 3.00 -35.10
CA ARG A 103 15.45 2.46 -34.04
C ARG A 103 16.33 1.81 -33.00
N VAL A 104 16.18 2.20 -31.75
CA VAL A 104 16.91 1.61 -30.63
C VAL A 104 15.97 1.23 -29.51
N PHE A 105 16.34 0.18 -28.78
CA PHE A 105 15.66 -0.23 -27.57
C PHE A 105 15.84 0.83 -26.48
N ASN A 106 14.74 1.32 -25.92
CA ASN A 106 14.73 2.32 -24.87
C ASN A 106 14.87 1.62 -23.51
N THR A 107 16.11 1.31 -23.12
CA THR A 107 16.41 0.63 -21.86
C THR A 107 15.76 1.31 -20.66
N ARG A 108 15.89 2.64 -20.55
CA ARG A 108 15.33 3.43 -19.45
C ARG A 108 13.81 3.23 -19.33
N ARG A 109 13.08 3.35 -20.44
CA ARG A 109 11.62 3.18 -20.46
C ARG A 109 11.21 1.75 -20.11
N ASN A 110 11.95 0.77 -20.62
CA ASN A 110 11.71 -0.63 -20.29
C ASN A 110 11.95 -0.94 -18.80
N LEU A 111 13.00 -0.37 -18.19
CA LEU A 111 13.25 -0.49 -16.76
C LEU A 111 12.18 0.25 -15.92
N LEU A 112 11.67 1.39 -16.37
CA LEU A 112 10.56 2.10 -15.72
C LEU A 112 9.27 1.30 -15.72
N CYS A 113 8.98 0.58 -16.81
CA CYS A 113 7.82 -0.30 -16.89
C CYS A 113 8.03 -1.60 -16.10
N CYS A 114 9.28 -1.91 -15.73
CA CYS A 114 9.63 -3.08 -14.95
C CYS A 114 9.54 -2.77 -13.45
N GLY A 115 8.43 -3.17 -12.79
CA GLY A 115 8.28 -3.05 -11.33
C GLY A 115 9.31 -3.84 -10.50
N CYS A 116 10.29 -4.49 -11.13
CA CYS A 116 11.37 -5.24 -10.49
C CYS A 116 12.59 -4.37 -10.13
N VAL A 117 12.69 -3.16 -10.69
CA VAL A 117 13.81 -2.23 -10.45
C VAL A 117 13.28 -1.00 -9.72
N GLU A 118 13.94 -0.64 -8.61
CA GLU A 118 13.59 0.57 -7.85
C GLU A 118 13.82 1.81 -8.71
N ILE A 119 12.92 2.80 -8.63
CA ILE A 119 12.97 4.02 -9.46
C ILE A 119 14.33 4.73 -9.34
N ALA A 120 14.90 4.75 -8.14
CA ALA A 120 16.19 5.37 -7.86
C ALA A 120 17.38 4.68 -8.56
N ASP A 121 17.21 3.43 -9.00
CA ASP A 121 18.26 2.61 -9.61
C ASP A 121 18.22 2.62 -11.13
N ILE A 122 17.13 3.13 -11.72
CA ILE A 122 16.90 3.10 -13.17
C ILE A 122 17.95 3.89 -13.92
N GLU A 123 18.24 5.14 -13.52
CA GLU A 123 19.22 5.98 -14.24
C GLU A 123 20.65 5.39 -14.17
N PRO A 124 21.17 5.01 -12.97
CA PRO A 124 22.47 4.36 -12.88
C PRO A 124 22.59 3.08 -13.71
N LEU A 125 21.53 2.26 -13.75
CA LEU A 125 21.50 1.03 -14.54
C LEU A 125 21.42 1.30 -16.04
N ALA A 126 20.51 2.19 -16.46
CA ALA A 126 20.32 2.53 -17.86
C ALA A 126 21.59 3.13 -18.49
N ALA A 127 22.37 3.91 -17.73
CA ALA A 127 23.64 4.45 -18.17
C ALA A 127 24.71 3.39 -18.45
N GLN A 128 24.63 2.22 -17.79
CA GLN A 128 25.60 1.13 -17.95
C GLN A 128 25.22 0.16 -19.08
N ILE A 129 23.95 0.09 -19.46
CA ILE A 129 23.44 -0.88 -20.44
C ILE A 129 23.56 -0.30 -21.86
N ARG A 130 24.27 -1.01 -22.75
CA ARG A 130 24.42 -0.58 -24.15
C ARG A 130 23.09 -0.71 -24.88
N SER A 131 22.67 0.34 -25.59
CA SER A 131 21.42 0.31 -26.36
C SER A 131 21.47 -0.75 -27.46
N TYR A 132 20.41 -1.54 -27.58
CA TYR A 132 20.22 -2.47 -28.70
C TYR A 132 19.69 -1.72 -29.92
N ARG A 133 20.31 -1.91 -31.09
CA ARG A 133 19.82 -1.39 -32.36
C ARG A 133 18.82 -2.36 -32.94
N ILE A 134 17.63 -1.87 -33.24
CA ILE A 134 16.55 -2.68 -33.80
C ILE A 134 16.68 -2.62 -35.32
N PRO A 135 16.95 -3.74 -36.01
CA PRO A 135 17.01 -3.76 -37.45
C PRO A 135 15.70 -3.25 -38.05
N LEU A 136 15.77 -2.39 -39.07
CA LEU A 136 14.57 -2.04 -39.82
C LEU A 136 14.07 -3.29 -40.56
N PRO A 137 12.77 -3.63 -40.48
CA PRO A 137 12.26 -4.82 -41.14
C PRO A 137 12.53 -4.74 -42.64
N ARG A 138 13.16 -5.78 -43.19
CA ARG A 138 13.46 -5.88 -44.64
C ARG A 138 12.21 -6.01 -45.50
N VAL A 139 11.08 -6.41 -44.91
CA VAL A 139 9.80 -6.64 -45.59
C VAL A 139 8.66 -6.10 -44.72
N VAL A 140 7.74 -5.36 -45.35
CA VAL A 140 6.49 -4.88 -44.73
C VAL A 140 5.67 -6.10 -44.30
N GLY A 141 5.49 -6.32 -42.98
CA GLY A 141 4.59 -7.36 -42.48
C GLY A 141 5.05 -8.22 -41.29
N GLN A 142 6.29 -8.10 -40.81
CA GLN A 142 6.68 -8.77 -39.56
C GLN A 142 6.08 -8.06 -38.35
N ILE A 143 4.98 -8.60 -37.83
CA ILE A 143 4.37 -8.24 -36.55
C ILE A 143 4.93 -9.21 -35.50
N GLY A 144 6.09 -8.90 -34.95
CA GLY A 144 6.73 -9.68 -33.88
C GLY A 144 7.85 -8.87 -33.22
N PRO A 145 8.19 -9.17 -31.95
CA PRO A 145 9.35 -8.54 -31.31
C PRO A 145 10.61 -8.81 -32.17
N PRO A 146 11.47 -7.80 -32.38
CA PRO A 146 12.68 -7.96 -33.18
C PRO A 146 13.49 -9.20 -32.75
N GLU A 147 13.85 -10.04 -33.72
CA GLU A 147 14.69 -11.21 -33.50
C GLU A 147 15.99 -10.81 -32.78
N GLY A 148 16.29 -11.44 -31.64
CA GLY A 148 17.52 -11.21 -30.87
C GLY A 148 17.41 -10.29 -29.65
N ILE A 149 16.25 -9.69 -29.35
CA ILE A 149 16.05 -8.92 -28.10
C ILE A 149 16.24 -9.80 -26.86
N ASP A 150 15.69 -11.01 -26.87
CA ASP A 150 15.83 -11.93 -25.73
C ASP A 150 17.29 -12.32 -25.50
N GLN A 151 18.05 -12.55 -26.57
CA GLN A 151 19.48 -12.82 -26.50
C GLN A 151 20.25 -11.62 -25.94
N TRP A 152 20.00 -10.41 -26.46
CA TRP A 152 20.62 -9.19 -25.95
C TRP A 152 20.26 -8.93 -24.47
N CYS A 153 19.01 -9.19 -24.06
CA CYS A 153 18.62 -9.08 -22.65
C CYS A 153 19.44 -10.02 -21.76
N ASN A 154 19.62 -11.28 -22.18
CA ASN A 154 20.39 -12.29 -21.45
C ASN A 154 21.90 -11.98 -21.41
N GLU A 155 22.47 -11.42 -22.47
CA GLU A 155 23.92 -11.18 -22.58
C GLU A 155 24.34 -9.81 -22.02
N GLU A 156 23.51 -8.78 -22.15
CA GLU A 156 23.86 -7.40 -21.83
C GLU A 156 23.11 -6.86 -20.61
N VAL A 157 21.79 -7.07 -20.54
CA VAL A 157 20.93 -6.39 -19.55
C VAL A 157 20.96 -7.10 -18.21
N TYR A 158 20.58 -8.37 -18.18
CA TYR A 158 20.44 -9.16 -16.96
C TYR A 158 21.75 -9.29 -16.16
N PRO A 159 22.92 -9.54 -16.78
CA PRO A 159 24.19 -9.58 -16.04
C PRO A 159 24.52 -8.25 -15.36
N LYS A 160 24.23 -7.12 -16.01
CA LYS A 160 24.49 -5.77 -15.46
C LYS A 160 23.56 -5.45 -14.29
N ILE A 161 22.29 -5.83 -14.38
CA ILE A 161 21.35 -5.71 -13.25
C ILE A 161 21.84 -6.55 -12.06
N ARG A 162 22.21 -7.82 -12.28
CA ARG A 162 22.75 -8.69 -11.22
C ARG A 162 24.01 -8.12 -10.59
N GLN A 163 24.97 -7.67 -11.41
CA GLN A 163 26.21 -7.08 -10.93
C GLN A 163 25.96 -5.81 -10.11
N TYR A 164 25.06 -4.95 -10.57
CA TYR A 164 24.67 -3.74 -9.85
C TYR A 164 24.03 -4.07 -8.51
N ASN A 165 23.05 -4.98 -8.50
CA ASN A 165 22.35 -5.40 -7.29
C ASN A 165 23.30 -6.09 -6.30
N LYS A 166 24.23 -6.91 -6.79
CA LYS A 166 25.28 -7.53 -5.96
C LYS A 166 26.19 -6.49 -5.33
N LYS A 167 26.58 -5.46 -6.08
CA LYS A 167 27.44 -4.37 -5.57
C LYS A 167 26.72 -3.48 -4.55
N LYS A 168 25.46 -3.13 -4.82
CA LYS A 168 24.70 -2.17 -4.00
C LYS A 168 24.02 -2.81 -2.80
N TYR A 169 23.40 -3.97 -3.00
CA TYR A 169 22.57 -4.64 -2.01
C TYR A 169 23.20 -5.93 -1.47
N GLY A 170 24.31 -6.39 -2.04
CA GLY A 170 24.95 -7.65 -1.66
C GLY A 170 24.24 -8.89 -2.18
N ILE A 171 23.27 -8.75 -3.08
CA ILE A 171 22.38 -9.83 -3.53
C ILE A 171 22.48 -10.00 -5.05
N ASP A 172 22.76 -11.22 -5.51
CA ASP A 172 22.73 -11.58 -6.93
C ASP A 172 21.29 -11.89 -7.37
N CYS A 173 20.55 -10.86 -7.74
CA CYS A 173 19.17 -10.98 -8.19
C CYS A 173 18.84 -10.01 -9.31
N LEU A 174 17.80 -10.32 -10.08
CA LEU A 174 17.29 -9.45 -11.14
C LEU A 174 16.17 -8.51 -10.67
N CYS A 175 15.51 -8.86 -9.56
CA CYS A 175 14.40 -8.10 -8.99
C CYS A 175 14.69 -7.77 -7.53
N THR A 176 14.63 -6.48 -7.17
CA THR A 176 14.80 -6.02 -5.79
C THR A 176 13.45 -5.84 -5.08
N ASN A 177 12.34 -5.88 -5.81
CA ASN A 177 11.00 -5.78 -5.24
C ASN A 177 10.59 -7.08 -4.54
N LYS A 178 10.48 -7.04 -3.22
CA LYS A 178 10.15 -8.19 -2.37
C LYS A 178 8.73 -8.72 -2.60
N HIS A 179 7.81 -7.91 -3.14
CA HIS A 179 6.45 -8.34 -3.45
C HIS A 179 6.38 -9.27 -4.67
N HIS A 180 7.43 -9.32 -5.48
CA HIS A 180 7.54 -10.22 -6.62
C HIS A 180 8.10 -11.59 -6.24
N TYR A 181 8.24 -11.90 -4.96
CA TYR A 181 8.73 -13.18 -4.47
C TYR A 181 7.66 -13.87 -3.65
N LEU A 182 7.69 -15.21 -3.64
CA LEU A 182 6.91 -15.98 -2.67
C LEU A 182 7.39 -15.60 -1.28
N ILE A 183 6.49 -14.99 -0.49
CA ILE A 183 6.81 -14.46 0.83
C ILE A 183 7.51 -15.50 1.70
N GLU A 184 7.09 -16.77 1.62
CA GLU A 184 7.62 -17.91 2.37
C GLU A 184 9.07 -18.30 2.00
N THR A 185 9.53 -17.88 0.83
CA THR A 185 10.90 -18.17 0.33
C THR A 185 11.88 -17.03 0.58
N LEU A 186 11.39 -15.87 1.04
CA LEU A 186 12.24 -14.79 1.54
C LEU A 186 12.91 -15.21 2.84
N ASP A 187 14.13 -14.75 3.08
CA ASP A 187 14.76 -14.96 4.38
C ASP A 187 14.16 -13.97 5.40
N ALA A 188 13.99 -14.45 6.63
CA ALA A 188 13.37 -13.67 7.68
C ALA A 188 14.11 -13.90 9.00
N PRO A 189 14.36 -12.84 9.78
CA PRO A 189 14.85 -12.96 11.14
C PRO A 189 13.98 -13.90 11.99
N LYS A 190 14.61 -14.62 12.94
CA LYS A 190 13.90 -15.58 13.82
C LYS A 190 12.71 -14.96 14.56
N ASN A 191 12.79 -13.66 14.88
CA ASN A 191 11.74 -12.89 15.54
C ASN A 191 10.59 -12.47 14.60
N VAL A 192 10.52 -12.99 13.38
CA VAL A 192 9.42 -12.73 12.43
C VAL A 192 8.66 -14.03 12.09
N ARG A 193 9.34 -15.19 12.03
CA ARG A 193 8.78 -16.44 11.48
C ARG A 193 8.46 -17.58 12.45
N ASN A 194 8.72 -17.41 13.74
CA ASN A 194 8.62 -18.50 14.73
C ASN A 194 7.69 -18.19 15.91
N PHE A 195 6.59 -17.48 15.66
CA PHE A 195 5.61 -17.22 16.71
C PHE A 195 4.62 -18.37 16.87
N LYS A 196 4.34 -18.75 18.12
CA LYS A 196 3.30 -19.73 18.45
C LYS A 196 1.90 -19.24 18.07
N ASP A 197 1.66 -17.93 18.23
CA ASP A 197 0.37 -17.28 17.98
C ASP A 197 0.61 -16.00 17.18
N TYR A 198 0.35 -16.06 15.88
CA TYR A 198 0.50 -14.91 14.98
C TYR A 198 -0.62 -13.90 15.11
N ARG A 199 -1.80 -14.32 15.55
CA ARG A 199 -2.93 -13.42 15.77
C ARG A 199 -2.59 -12.42 16.85
N LYS A 200 -2.08 -12.89 17.99
CA LYS A 200 -1.63 -12.02 19.09
C LYS A 200 -0.58 -11.02 18.62
N GLN A 201 0.40 -11.47 17.84
CA GLN A 201 1.47 -10.60 17.35
C GLN A 201 0.96 -9.56 16.36
N THR A 202 0.10 -9.95 15.43
CA THR A 202 -0.53 -9.04 14.46
C THR A 202 -1.33 -7.97 15.19
N LEU A 203 -2.25 -8.37 16.08
CA LEU A 203 -3.08 -7.45 16.85
C LEU A 203 -2.24 -6.52 17.73
N SER A 204 -1.20 -7.04 18.38
CA SER A 204 -0.28 -6.22 19.18
C SER A 204 0.43 -5.18 18.34
N LYS A 205 0.89 -5.54 17.14
CA LYS A 205 1.56 -4.60 16.24
C LYS A 205 0.60 -3.55 15.68
N THR A 206 -0.60 -3.96 15.27
CA THR A 206 -1.67 -3.04 14.86
C THR A 206 -2.01 -2.07 15.99
N LEU A 207 -2.16 -2.56 17.22
CA LEU A 207 -2.42 -1.72 18.39
C LEU A 207 -1.30 -0.70 18.62
N THR A 208 -0.05 -1.12 18.55
CA THR A 208 1.11 -0.21 18.69
C THR A 208 1.14 0.84 17.59
N SER A 209 0.84 0.46 16.34
CA SER A 209 0.75 1.40 15.22
C SER A 209 -0.34 2.45 15.44
N VAL A 210 -1.53 2.03 15.87
CA VAL A 210 -2.65 2.94 16.18
C VAL A 210 -2.32 3.85 17.36
N LYS A 211 -1.74 3.31 18.45
CA LYS A 211 -1.28 4.09 19.61
C LYS A 211 -0.15 5.07 19.27
N GLY A 212 0.66 4.75 18.27
CA GLY A 212 1.75 5.60 17.79
C GLY A 212 1.27 6.73 16.87
N ASN A 213 0.06 6.64 16.34
CA ASN A 213 -0.45 7.58 15.34
C ASN A 213 -0.66 8.98 15.95
N LYS A 214 0.13 9.96 15.48
CA LYS A 214 0.11 11.33 15.97
C LYS A 214 -1.19 12.05 15.63
N ASP A 215 -1.80 11.74 14.50
CA ASP A 215 -3.05 12.37 14.05
C ASP A 215 -4.22 11.94 14.93
N ILE A 216 -4.28 10.65 15.27
CA ILE A 216 -5.28 10.13 16.22
C ILE A 216 -5.14 10.82 17.57
N LYS A 217 -3.92 10.93 18.11
CA LYS A 217 -3.68 11.64 19.38
C LYS A 217 -4.05 13.12 19.32
N ALA A 218 -3.76 13.78 18.20
CA ALA A 218 -4.13 15.18 17.98
C ALA A 218 -5.65 15.35 17.95
N MET A 219 -6.36 14.45 17.27
CA MET A 219 -7.82 14.40 17.23
C MET A 219 -8.42 14.15 18.61
N GLU A 220 -7.92 13.18 19.38
CA GLU A 220 -8.37 12.92 20.76
C GLU A 220 -8.18 14.14 21.66
N SER A 221 -7.03 14.82 21.53
CA SER A 221 -6.75 16.06 22.26
C SER A 221 -7.68 17.20 21.87
N ALA A 222 -8.03 17.31 20.58
CA ALA A 222 -9.01 18.28 20.10
C ALA A 222 -10.42 17.99 20.66
N VAL A 223 -10.85 16.73 20.64
CA VAL A 223 -12.13 16.31 21.24
C VAL A 223 -12.19 16.63 22.72
N CYS A 224 -11.11 16.36 23.47
CA CYS A 224 -11.03 16.69 24.90
C CYS A 224 -11.17 18.20 25.16
N ARG A 225 -10.48 19.03 24.35
CA ARG A 225 -10.60 20.51 24.44
C ARG A 225 -12.02 20.97 24.14
N ASN A 226 -12.66 20.42 23.10
CA ASN A 226 -14.02 20.78 22.74
C ASN A 226 -15.02 20.37 23.82
N LYS A 227 -14.88 19.19 24.44
CA LYS A 227 -15.69 18.78 25.59
C LYS A 227 -15.58 19.75 26.77
N LYS A 228 -14.38 20.25 27.08
CA LYS A 228 -14.20 21.28 28.13
C LYS A 228 -14.89 22.59 27.78
N LYS A 229 -14.81 23.04 26.52
CA LYS A 229 -15.52 24.24 26.06
C LYS A 229 -17.03 24.10 26.17
N ILE A 230 -17.57 22.96 25.74
CA ILE A 230 -19.01 22.64 25.87
C ILE A 230 -19.43 22.74 27.34
N LYS A 231 -18.71 22.10 28.26
CA LYS A 231 -19.02 22.16 29.69
C LYS A 231 -18.97 23.58 30.28
N ASN A 232 -18.07 24.43 29.79
CA ASN A 232 -18.02 25.83 30.20
C ASN A 232 -19.21 26.63 29.66
N PHE A 233 -19.60 26.41 28.41
CA PHE A 233 -20.79 27.04 27.84
C PHE A 233 -22.07 26.58 28.54
N GLU A 234 -22.19 25.30 28.89
CA GLU A 234 -23.30 24.77 29.68
C GLU A 234 -23.42 25.49 31.03
N ARG A 235 -22.29 25.72 31.73
CA ARG A 235 -22.28 26.48 32.98
C ARG A 235 -22.70 27.94 32.79
N ALA A 236 -22.17 28.61 31.78
CA ALA A 236 -22.52 29.99 31.49
C ALA A 236 -24.01 30.16 31.14
N ILE A 237 -24.58 29.20 30.39
CA ILE A 237 -26.02 29.15 30.10
C ILE A 237 -26.82 29.02 31.40
N ALA A 238 -26.42 28.12 32.31
CA ALA A 238 -27.11 27.94 33.59
C ALA A 238 -27.07 29.22 34.46
N GLU A 239 -25.96 29.95 34.47
CA GLU A 239 -25.82 31.22 35.19
C GLU A 239 -26.73 32.31 34.60
N LEU A 240 -26.77 32.43 33.27
CA LEU A 240 -27.67 33.37 32.59
C LEU A 240 -29.14 33.04 32.81
N GLN A 241 -29.50 31.75 32.83
CA GLN A 241 -30.85 31.30 33.16
C GLN A 241 -31.23 31.71 34.58
N LYS A 242 -30.34 31.53 35.55
CA LYS A 242 -30.57 31.98 36.94
C LYS A 242 -30.76 33.50 37.03
N LEU A 243 -29.89 34.28 36.38
CA LEU A 243 -30.00 35.74 36.36
C LEU A 243 -31.33 36.20 35.72
N ASN A 244 -31.78 35.55 34.65
CA ASN A 244 -33.07 35.84 34.04
C ASN A 244 -34.24 35.54 34.97
N MET A 245 -34.17 34.46 35.77
CA MET A 245 -35.18 34.17 36.78
C MET A 245 -35.22 35.26 37.86
N ASP A 246 -34.06 35.69 38.36
CA ASP A 246 -33.97 36.76 39.36
C ASP A 246 -34.53 38.08 38.81
N ASN A 247 -34.16 38.44 37.58
CA ASN A 247 -34.69 39.63 36.90
C ASN A 247 -36.20 39.58 36.71
N GLN A 248 -36.78 38.42 36.36
CA GLN A 248 -38.24 38.25 36.26
C GLN A 248 -38.95 38.46 37.59
N VAL A 249 -38.35 38.00 38.70
CA VAL A 249 -38.87 38.26 40.06
C VAL A 249 -38.85 39.76 40.36
N HIS A 250 -37.75 40.45 40.06
CA HIS A 250 -37.64 41.90 40.25
C HIS A 250 -38.66 42.69 39.40
N ILE A 251 -38.79 42.35 38.11
CA ILE A 251 -39.79 42.96 37.22
C ILE A 251 -41.20 42.77 37.77
N SER A 252 -41.52 41.57 38.26
CA SER A 252 -42.84 41.26 38.83
C SER A 252 -43.13 42.10 40.09
N LYS A 253 -42.15 42.26 40.98
CA LYS A 253 -42.27 43.12 42.18
C LYS A 253 -42.48 44.58 41.80
N SER A 254 -41.67 45.11 40.88
CA SER A 254 -41.79 46.50 40.42
C SER A 254 -43.13 46.78 39.73
N LYS A 255 -43.63 45.84 38.92
CA LYS A 255 -44.97 45.92 38.32
C LYS A 255 -46.07 45.97 39.38
N ARG A 256 -45.99 45.14 40.42
CA ARG A 256 -46.96 45.16 41.54
C ARG A 256 -46.95 46.52 42.25
N LEU A 257 -45.77 47.04 42.60
CA LEU A 257 -45.63 48.35 43.23
C LEU A 257 -46.21 49.46 42.35
N MET A 258 -45.89 49.47 41.06
CA MET A 258 -46.42 50.44 40.10
C MET A 258 -47.96 50.41 40.06
N ASN A 259 -48.56 49.23 40.04
CA ASN A 259 -50.02 49.09 40.04
C ASN A 259 -50.64 49.62 41.36
N SER A 260 -50.02 49.33 42.50
CA SER A 260 -50.46 49.88 43.79
C SER A 260 -50.37 51.42 43.83
N LEU A 261 -49.28 51.99 43.29
CA LEU A 261 -49.12 53.45 43.20
C LEU A 261 -50.14 54.10 42.27
N LYS A 262 -50.39 53.51 41.09
CA LYS A 262 -51.44 53.97 40.15
C LYS A 262 -52.81 54.04 40.83
N HIS A 263 -53.16 52.97 41.54
CA HIS A 263 -54.41 52.91 42.30
C HIS A 263 -54.51 54.01 43.36
N ALA A 264 -53.43 54.27 44.10
CA ALA A 264 -53.40 55.31 45.15
C ALA A 264 -53.58 56.74 44.62
N ILE A 265 -53.17 57.02 43.38
CA ILE A 265 -53.32 58.35 42.75
C ILE A 265 -54.57 58.46 41.87
N GLY A 266 -55.47 57.47 41.90
CA GLY A 266 -56.74 57.47 41.15
C GLY A 266 -56.60 57.32 39.64
N LYS A 267 -55.52 56.69 39.16
CA LYS A 267 -55.28 56.37 37.74
C LYS A 267 -55.34 54.86 37.46
#